data_AF-A0A6J5X756-F1
#
_entry.id   AF-A0A6J5X756-F1
#
_cell.length_a   1.000
_cell.length_b   1.000
_cell.length_c   1.000
_cell.angle_alpha   90.00
_cell.angle_beta   90.00
_cell.angle_gamma   90.00
#
_symmetry.space_group_name_H-M   'P 1'
#
loop_
_entity.id
_entity.type
_entity.pdbx_description
1 polymer ?
#
loop_
_entity_poly.entity_id
_entity_poly.type
_entity_poly.pdbx_seq_one_letter_code
_entity_poly.pdbx_strand_id
1 'polypeptide(L)'
;MAKRVWLLHCLAFSFNPEAAIFQVSKGCRFSEVYMESLAEEAFLSTASEPQVGFTVVPGFKLGKTVIQCQVYLSQSQSTPRKRR
;
A
#
# COMPACT_ATOMS: atom_id res chain seq x y z
N MET A 1 -13.02 -6.88 23.25
CA MET A 1 -12.23 -6.16 22.21
C MET A 1 -11.04 -5.41 22.77
N ALA A 2 -11.19 -4.62 23.85
CA ALA A 2 -10.08 -3.83 24.44
C ALA A 2 -8.78 -4.61 24.74
N LYS A 3 -8.88 -5.81 25.33
CA LYS A 3 -7.69 -6.63 25.67
C LYS A 3 -6.84 -7.00 24.44
N ARG A 4 -7.47 -7.28 23.28
CA ARG A 4 -6.75 -7.62 22.04
C ARG A 4 -6.04 -6.40 21.46
N VAL A 5 -6.70 -5.24 21.47
CA VAL A 5 -6.12 -3.97 21.02
C VAL A 5 -4.93 -3.58 21.89
N TRP A 6 -5.05 -3.72 23.22
CA TRP A 6 -3.96 -3.46 24.15
C TRP A 6 -2.76 -4.39 23.92
N LEU A 7 -3.00 -5.70 23.76
CA LEU A 7 -1.93 -6.65 23.45
C LEU A 7 -1.24 -6.33 22.11
N LEU A 8 -2.02 -5.97 21.08
CA LEU A 8 -1.46 -5.57 19.78
C LEU A 8 -0.60 -4.31 19.91
N HIS A 9 -1.05 -3.34 20.69
CA HIS A 9 -0.27 -2.14 20.99
C HIS A 9 1.03 -2.52 21.71
N CYS A 10 0.98 -3.25 22.82
CA CYS A 10 2.19 -3.71 23.51
C CYS A 10 3.16 -4.48 22.59
N LEU A 11 2.62 -5.33 21.70
CA LEU A 11 3.41 -6.05 20.71
C LEU A 11 4.08 -5.11 19.69
N ALA A 12 3.36 -4.12 19.15
CA ALA A 12 3.90 -3.16 18.20
C ALA A 12 5.09 -2.36 18.78
N PHE A 13 5.02 -2.03 20.07
CA PHE A 13 6.05 -1.28 20.80
C PHE A 13 7.17 -2.16 21.40
N SER A 14 7.03 -3.49 21.40
CA SER A 14 8.11 -4.37 21.88
C SER A 14 9.19 -4.63 20.83
N PHE A 15 8.94 -4.27 19.56
CA PHE A 15 9.93 -4.36 18.49
C PHE A 15 10.98 -3.24 18.59
N ASN A 16 12.20 -3.52 18.12
CA ASN A 16 13.26 -2.52 17.99
C ASN A 16 13.85 -2.55 16.56
N PRO A 17 13.56 -1.55 15.70
CA PRO A 17 12.70 -0.38 15.95
C PRO A 17 11.22 -0.77 16.08
N GLU A 18 10.44 0.10 16.74
CA GLU A 18 8.99 -0.06 16.90
C GLU A 18 8.30 -0.26 15.54
N ALA A 19 7.20 -1.02 15.53
CA ALA A 19 6.44 -1.24 14.31
C ALA A 19 5.89 0.08 13.77
N ALA A 20 6.17 0.38 12.50
CA ALA A 20 5.76 1.62 11.85
C ALA A 20 4.63 1.35 10.85
N ILE A 21 3.63 2.21 10.87
CA ILE A 21 2.56 2.21 9.87
C ILE A 21 3.09 2.88 8.59
N PHE A 22 2.80 2.32 7.43
CA PHE A 22 3.03 2.99 6.15
C PHE A 22 1.77 2.98 5.29
N GLN A 23 1.56 4.09 4.58
CA GLN A 23 0.46 4.27 3.65
C GLN A 23 1.01 4.85 2.36
N VAL A 24 0.42 4.44 1.24
CA VAL A 24 0.88 4.84 -0.09
C VAL A 24 -0.08 5.86 -0.68
N SER A 25 0.48 6.88 -1.32
CA SER A 25 -0.30 7.97 -1.92
C SER A 25 -0.89 7.57 -3.27
N LYS A 26 -2.00 8.21 -3.63
CA LYS A 26 -2.58 8.12 -4.97
C LYS A 26 -1.55 8.52 -6.04
N GLY A 27 -1.55 7.80 -7.16
CA GLY A 27 -0.63 8.01 -8.29
C GLY A 27 0.73 7.34 -8.12
N CYS A 28 1.03 6.74 -6.97
CA CYS A 28 2.25 5.94 -6.79
C CYS A 28 2.21 4.71 -7.69
N ARG A 29 3.37 4.29 -8.19
CA ARG A 29 3.52 3.03 -8.92
C ARG A 29 3.19 1.86 -7.99
N PHE A 30 2.42 0.90 -8.49
CA PHE A 30 2.14 -0.33 -7.76
C PHE A 30 3.42 -1.18 -7.59
N SER A 31 3.59 -1.76 -6.41
CA SER A 31 4.67 -2.69 -6.12
C SER A 31 4.13 -3.87 -5.33
N GLU A 32 4.11 -5.04 -5.97
CA GLU A 32 3.65 -6.31 -5.39
C GLU A 32 4.44 -6.74 -4.15
N VAL A 33 5.61 -6.16 -3.89
CA VAL A 33 6.40 -6.43 -2.68
C VAL A 33 5.82 -5.70 -1.45
N TYR A 34 5.26 -4.50 -1.65
CA TYR A 34 4.78 -3.64 -0.57
C TYR A 34 3.25 -3.50 -0.53
N MET A 35 2.57 -3.90 -1.61
CA MET A 35 1.16 -3.63 -1.84
C MET A 35 0.43 -4.88 -2.33
N GLU A 36 -0.79 -5.07 -1.83
CA GLU A 36 -1.75 -6.08 -2.29
C GLU A 36 -2.92 -5.38 -2.98
N SER A 37 -3.28 -5.80 -4.21
CA SER A 37 -4.42 -5.23 -4.94
C SER A 37 -5.70 -5.94 -4.54
N LEU A 38 -6.71 -5.19 -4.09
CA LEU A 38 -8.03 -5.76 -3.72
C LEU A 38 -8.97 -5.94 -4.92
N ALA A 39 -8.62 -5.39 -6.08
CA ALA A 39 -9.30 -5.66 -7.34
C ALA A 39 -8.34 -6.42 -8.24
N GLU A 40 -8.58 -7.72 -8.41
CA GLU A 40 -7.91 -8.52 -9.41
C GLU A 40 -8.53 -8.25 -10.79
N GLU A 41 -7.66 -8.11 -11.81
CA GLU A 41 -7.93 -8.28 -13.24
C GLU A 41 -8.67 -7.17 -14.02
N ALA A 42 -9.65 -6.46 -13.44
CA ALA A 42 -10.50 -5.55 -14.26
C ALA A 42 -9.78 -4.28 -14.79
N PHE A 43 -8.64 -3.89 -14.20
CA PHE A 43 -7.97 -2.63 -14.51
C PHE A 43 -6.60 -2.76 -15.16
N LEU A 44 -6.06 -3.97 -15.28
CA LEU A 44 -4.75 -4.23 -15.88
C LEU A 44 -4.87 -4.31 -17.41
N SER A 45 -5.20 -3.19 -18.05
CA SER A 45 -4.89 -3.04 -19.46
C SER A 45 -3.36 -3.07 -19.60
N THR A 46 -2.84 -3.99 -20.40
CA THR A 46 -1.40 -4.23 -20.63
C THR A 46 -0.63 -3.01 -21.16
N ALA A 47 -1.34 -1.93 -21.50
CA ALA A 47 -0.80 -0.70 -22.06
C ALA A 47 -0.34 0.33 -21.01
N SER A 48 -0.75 0.23 -19.73
CA SER A 48 -0.42 1.25 -18.72
C SER A 48 0.16 0.64 -17.44
N GLU A 49 1.19 1.30 -16.87
CA GLU A 49 1.70 0.91 -15.56
C GLU A 49 0.61 1.17 -14.49
N PRO A 50 0.23 0.15 -13.69
CA PRO A 50 -0.79 0.32 -12.67
C PRO A 50 -0.32 1.29 -11.59
N GLN A 51 -1.19 2.27 -11.29
CA GLN A 51 -0.95 3.25 -10.24
C GLN A 51 -1.97 3.08 -9.11
N VAL A 52 -1.54 3.36 -7.89
CA VAL A 52 -2.42 3.35 -6.72
C VAL A 52 -3.50 4.42 -6.89
N GLY A 53 -4.76 4.02 -6.83
CA GLY A 53 -5.90 4.93 -6.72
C GLY A 53 -6.04 5.44 -5.29
N PHE A 54 -6.11 4.52 -4.33
CA PHE A 54 -6.16 4.81 -2.89
C PHE A 54 -5.80 3.58 -2.04
N THR A 55 -5.40 3.82 -0.79
CA THR A 55 -5.14 2.76 0.20
C THR A 55 -6.41 2.48 1.01
N VAL A 56 -6.78 1.21 1.14
CA VAL A 56 -7.91 0.73 1.94
C VAL A 56 -7.45 0.36 3.34
N VAL A 57 -6.36 -0.39 3.42
CA VAL A 57 -5.74 -0.81 4.69
C VAL A 57 -4.27 -0.42 4.66
N PRO A 58 -3.76 0.29 5.68
CA PRO A 58 -2.36 0.63 5.73
C PRO A 58 -1.50 -0.61 5.93
N GLY A 59 -0.25 -0.55 5.48
CA GLY A 59 0.74 -1.58 5.72
C GLY A 59 1.53 -1.31 7.00
N PHE A 60 2.35 -2.28 7.39
CA PHE A 60 3.22 -2.17 8.57
C PHE A 60 4.64 -2.60 8.24
N LYS A 61 5.62 -1.90 8.80
CA LYS A 61 7.03 -2.25 8.75
C LYS A 61 7.50 -2.66 10.14
N LEU A 62 8.01 -3.88 10.24
CA LEU A 62 8.49 -4.48 11.49
C LEU A 62 9.94 -4.92 11.29
N GLY A 63 10.89 -4.06 11.63
CA GLY A 63 12.31 -4.29 11.34
C GLY A 63 12.55 -4.50 9.84
N LYS A 64 12.81 -5.75 9.44
CA LYS A 64 13.04 -6.17 8.04
C LYS A 64 11.80 -6.75 7.36
N THR A 65 10.74 -7.03 8.13
CA THR A 65 9.50 -7.61 7.61
C THR A 65 8.53 -6.50 7.22
N VAL A 66 7.83 -6.70 6.12
CA VAL A 66 6.77 -5.81 5.62
C VAL A 66 5.47 -6.58 5.59
N ILE A 67 4.44 -6.01 6.21
CA ILE A 67 3.05 -6.38 6.01
C ILE A 67 2.51 -5.42 4.97
N GLN A 68 2.03 -5.94 3.86
CA GLN A 68 1.63 -5.15 2.70
C GLN A 68 0.43 -4.27 3.00
N CYS A 69 0.40 -3.07 2.40
CA CYS A 69 -0.81 -2.26 2.41
C CYS A 69 -1.78 -2.78 1.35
N GLN A 70 -3.08 -2.71 1.63
CA GLN A 70 -4.10 -3.09 0.66
C GLN A 70 -4.58 -1.86 -0.10
N VAL A 71 -4.52 -1.93 -1.42
CA VAL A 71 -4.77 -0.79 -2.31
C VAL A 71 -5.77 -1.15 -3.40
N TYR A 72 -6.45 -0.12 -3.90
CA TYR A 72 -7.10 -0.19 -5.20
C TYR A 72 -6.22 0.48 -6.25
N LEU A 73 -6.22 -0.09 -7.44
CA LEU A 73 -5.46 0.41 -8.58
C LEU A 73 -6.32 1.30 -9.48
N SER A 74 -5.64 2.18 -10.20
CA SER A 74 -6.19 3.08 -11.20
C SER A 74 -5.28 3.09 -12.42
N GLN A 75 -5.86 3.31 -13.60
CA GLN A 75 -5.09 3.41 -14.84
C GLN A 75 -4.37 4.76 -14.91
N SER A 76 -3.08 4.72 -15.27
CA SER A 76 -2.31 5.92 -15.53
C SER A 76 -2.81 6.57 -16.82
N GLN A 77 -3.39 7.77 -16.74
CA GLN A 77 -3.57 8.60 -17.92
C GLN A 77 -2.20 9.20 -18.29
N SER A 78 -1.46 8.54 -19.17
CA SER A 78 -0.30 9.14 -19.83
C SER A 78 -0.79 10.29 -20.71
N THR A 79 -0.96 11.47 -20.12
CA THR A 79 -1.27 12.69 -20.88
C THR A 79 -0.05 13.04 -21.73
N PRO A 80 -0.16 13.16 -23.07
CA PRO A 80 0.96 13.52 -23.91
C PRO A 80 1.39 14.93 -23.54
N ARG A 81 2.58 15.05 -22.95
CA ARG A 81 3.20 16.31 -22.53
C ARG A 81 3.43 17.16 -23.79
N LYS A 82 2.49 18.06 -24.13
CA LYS A 82 2.68 19.06 -25.19
C LYS A 82 3.86 19.94 -24.78
N ARG A 83 5.02 19.72 -25.41
CA ARG A 83 6.15 20.65 -25.38
C ARG A 83 5.67 21.98 -25.96
N ARG A 84 5.67 23.03 -25.14
CA ARG A 84 5.67 24.42 -25.60
C ARG A 84 7.10 24.82 -25.92
#